data_AF-A0A1I5F4X4-F1
#
_entry.id   AF-A0A1I5F4X4-F1
#
_cell.length_a   1.000
_cell.length_b   1.000
_cell.length_c   1.000
_cell.angle_alpha   90.00
_cell.angle_beta   90.00
_cell.angle_gamma   90.00
#
_symmetry.space_group_name_H-M   'P 1'
#
loop_
_entity.id
_entity.type
_entity.pdbx_description
1 polymer ?
#
loop_
_entity_poly.entity_id
_entity_poly.type
_entity_poly.pdbx_seq_one_letter_code
_entity_poly.pdbx_strand_id
1 'polypeptide(L)'
;MLWSATCDLKHRIGETYYGYHYTWCSPVFEAAAAPQFALGAKQPPSSDPVTIYRQLHAAVKGKDRHDPKIAGYRKSLRAIALKMRDEGKLSAEYAAEIVTRVRSAEFVDWKPLMYVIPYSVVAPRVQLVRLRDRASDEPEYVIPDLKREEFHIIELMPCL
;
A
#
# COMPACT_ATOMS: atom_id res chain seq x y z
N MET A 1 -14.79 -3.89 -7.73
CA MET A 1 -13.62 -2.99 -7.56
C MET A 1 -12.78 -3.51 -6.41
N LEU A 2 -11.48 -3.22 -6.41
CA LEU A 2 -10.60 -3.41 -5.27
C LEU A 2 -9.97 -2.06 -4.90
N TRP A 3 -9.65 -1.88 -3.62
CA TRP A 3 -9.15 -0.64 -3.06
C TRP A 3 -7.87 -0.88 -2.27
N SER A 4 -6.90 0.01 -2.37
CA SER A 4 -5.64 -0.08 -1.62
C SER A 4 -5.16 1.30 -1.23
N ALA A 5 -4.86 1.50 0.06
CA ALA A 5 -4.14 2.67 0.51
C ALA A 5 -2.62 2.43 0.46
N THR A 6 -1.89 3.43 -0.02
CA THR A 6 -0.42 3.43 -0.10
C THR A 6 0.11 4.83 0.18
N CYS A 7 1.41 5.06 0.01
CA CYS A 7 2.03 6.38 0.02
C CYS A 7 2.75 6.70 -1.30
N ASP A 8 2.97 7.99 -1.54
CA ASP A 8 3.62 8.51 -2.74
C ASP A 8 5.02 7.91 -2.97
N LEU A 9 5.86 7.81 -1.93
CA LEU A 9 7.19 7.23 -2.06
C LEU A 9 7.15 5.77 -2.53
N LYS A 10 6.27 4.95 -1.93
CA LYS A 10 6.12 3.55 -2.34
C LYS A 10 5.68 3.48 -3.81
N HIS A 11 4.74 4.33 -4.21
CA HIS A 11 4.28 4.40 -5.59
C HIS A 11 5.44 4.74 -6.55
N ARG A 12 6.18 5.82 -6.30
CA ARG A 12 7.30 6.22 -7.16
C ARG A 12 8.40 5.17 -7.24
N ILE A 13 8.68 4.47 -6.14
CA ILE A 13 9.62 3.35 -6.15
C ILE A 13 9.14 2.24 -7.09
N GLY A 14 7.86 1.85 -7.01
CA GLY A 14 7.27 0.84 -7.89
C GLY A 14 7.39 1.21 -9.37
N GLU A 15 7.05 2.45 -9.72
CA GLU A 15 7.17 2.97 -11.09
C GLU A 15 8.62 3.00 -11.60
N THR A 16 9.53 3.50 -10.76
CA THR A 16 10.90 3.81 -11.23
C THR A 16 11.78 2.57 -11.30
N TYR A 17 11.68 1.65 -10.33
CA TYR A 17 12.65 0.57 -10.18
C TYR A 17 12.09 -0.82 -10.44
N TYR A 18 10.78 -1.03 -10.26
CA TYR A 18 10.18 -2.36 -10.38
C TYR A 18 9.32 -2.52 -11.64
N GLY A 19 8.70 -1.44 -12.12
CA GLY A 19 7.74 -1.48 -13.22
C GLY A 19 6.38 -2.09 -12.83
N TYR A 20 6.17 -2.36 -11.54
CA TYR A 20 4.93 -2.91 -10.99
C TYR A 20 4.79 -2.57 -9.49
N HIS A 21 3.59 -2.82 -8.95
CA HIS A 21 3.25 -2.57 -7.55
C HIS A 21 2.78 -3.86 -6.87
N TYR A 22 3.54 -4.31 -5.86
CA TYR A 22 3.02 -5.31 -4.92
C TYR A 22 1.99 -4.66 -4.00
N THR A 23 0.72 -5.03 -4.20
CA THR A 23 -0.42 -4.30 -3.67
C THR A 23 -1.30 -5.20 -2.82
N TRP A 24 -1.43 -4.88 -1.54
CA TRP A 24 -2.49 -5.40 -0.67
C TRP A 24 -3.77 -4.61 -0.94
N CYS A 25 -4.91 -5.28 -1.07
CA CYS A 25 -6.15 -4.63 -1.44
C CYS A 25 -7.38 -5.27 -0.78
N SER A 26 -8.45 -4.48 -0.71
CA SER A 26 -9.73 -4.80 -0.11
C SER A 26 -10.87 -4.77 -1.13
N PRO A 27 -11.89 -5.63 -1.02
CA PRO A 27 -13.11 -5.54 -1.80
C PRO A 27 -14.02 -4.38 -1.40
N VAL A 28 -13.77 -3.74 -0.24
CA VAL A 28 -14.53 -2.59 0.25
C VAL A 28 -13.64 -1.36 0.32
N PHE A 29 -14.24 -0.18 0.12
CA PHE A 29 -13.55 1.10 0.22
C PHE A 29 -13.29 1.48 1.68
N GLU A 30 -14.33 1.38 2.52
CA GLU A 30 -14.31 1.65 3.94
C GLU A 30 -15.21 0.62 4.64
N ALA A 31 -14.64 -0.18 5.54
CA ALA A 31 -15.33 -1.24 6.26
C ALA A 31 -16.52 -0.69 7.07
N ALA A 32 -16.35 0.45 7.73
CA ALA A 32 -17.39 1.10 8.54
C ALA A 32 -18.60 1.57 7.72
N ALA A 33 -18.42 1.80 6.41
CA ALA A 33 -19.50 2.21 5.49
C ALA A 33 -20.06 1.02 4.69
N ALA A 34 -19.46 -0.17 4.82
CA ALA A 34 -19.90 -1.35 4.10
C ALA A 34 -21.16 -1.96 4.74
N PRO A 35 -22.05 -2.60 3.95
CA PRO A 35 -23.14 -3.40 4.50
C PRO A 35 -22.59 -4.47 5.45
N GLN A 36 -23.27 -4.71 6.57
CA GLN A 36 -22.79 -5.57 7.67
C GLN A 36 -22.32 -6.97 7.24
N PHE A 37 -22.88 -7.51 6.16
CA PHE A 37 -22.59 -8.85 5.64
C PHE A 37 -21.77 -8.84 4.34
N ALA A 38 -21.29 -7.67 3.90
CA ALA A 38 -20.38 -7.59 2.78
C ALA A 38 -19.01 -8.16 3.16
N LEU A 39 -18.35 -8.82 2.20
CA LEU A 39 -16.96 -9.25 2.38
C LEU A 39 -16.09 -8.03 2.68
N GLY A 40 -15.29 -8.08 3.75
CA GLY A 40 -14.45 -6.97 4.18
C GLY A 40 -15.15 -5.96 5.11
N ALA A 41 -16.44 -6.09 5.40
CA ALA A 41 -17.16 -5.18 6.30
C ALA A 41 -16.63 -5.18 7.74
N LYS A 42 -15.89 -6.21 8.14
CA LYS A 42 -15.24 -6.31 9.46
C LYS A 42 -13.73 -6.16 9.40
N GLN A 43 -13.19 -5.61 8.30
CA GLN A 43 -11.75 -5.42 8.19
C GLN A 43 -11.25 -4.51 9.32
N PRO A 44 -10.18 -4.92 10.03
CA PRO A 44 -9.62 -4.08 11.07
C PRO A 44 -8.99 -2.81 10.48
N PRO A 45 -8.86 -1.74 11.28
CA PRO A 45 -8.21 -0.47 10.90
C PRO A 45 -6.84 -0.61 10.22
N SER A 46 -6.10 -1.66 10.55
CA SER A 46 -4.77 -1.92 9.99
C SER A 46 -4.79 -2.40 8.53
N SER A 47 -5.95 -2.83 8.02
CA SER A 47 -6.22 -3.38 6.67
C SER A 47 -7.31 -2.60 5.89
N ASP A 48 -8.07 -1.74 6.56
CA ASP A 48 -9.10 -0.91 5.94
C ASP A 48 -8.48 0.24 5.12
N PRO A 49 -8.76 0.36 3.82
CA PRO A 49 -8.08 1.33 2.96
C PRO A 49 -8.28 2.78 3.43
N VAL A 50 -9.52 3.19 3.72
CA VAL A 50 -9.80 4.58 4.11
C VAL A 50 -9.17 4.93 5.46
N THR A 51 -9.21 4.01 6.43
CA THR A 51 -8.57 4.20 7.72
C THR A 51 -7.06 4.36 7.60
N ILE A 52 -6.40 3.49 6.81
CA ILE A 52 -4.96 3.60 6.54
C ILE A 52 -4.64 4.94 5.86
N TYR A 53 -5.44 5.35 4.87
CA TYR A 53 -5.27 6.64 4.20
C TYR A 53 -5.36 7.79 5.20
N ARG A 54 -6.40 7.83 6.04
CA ARG A 54 -6.61 8.88 7.05
C ARG A 54 -5.49 8.92 8.09
N GLN A 55 -5.02 7.76 8.56
CA GLN A 55 -3.90 7.66 9.50
C GLN A 55 -2.61 8.24 8.91
N LEU A 56 -2.25 7.85 7.69
CA LEU A 56 -1.10 8.41 6.99
C LEU A 56 -1.25 9.92 6.76
N HIS A 57 -2.44 10.36 6.35
CA HIS A 57 -2.72 11.79 6.16
C HIS A 57 -2.50 12.57 7.45
N ALA A 58 -3.02 12.08 8.58
CA ALA A 58 -2.85 12.70 9.89
C ALA A 58 -1.37 12.74 10.31
N ALA A 59 -0.63 11.64 10.13
CA ALA A 59 0.80 11.57 10.43
C ALA A 59 1.62 12.57 9.60
N VAL A 60 1.32 12.70 8.31
CA VAL A 60 1.96 13.66 7.39
C VAL A 60 1.64 15.10 7.79
N LYS A 61 0.36 15.40 8.03
CA LYS A 61 -0.09 16.75 8.41
C LYS A 61 0.49 17.18 9.77
N GLY A 62 0.51 16.27 10.74
CA GLY A 62 1.07 16.49 12.07
C GLY A 62 2.60 16.45 12.12
N LYS A 63 3.26 16.04 11.04
CA LYS A 63 4.71 15.80 10.99
C LYS A 63 5.17 14.85 12.12
N ASP A 64 4.39 13.80 12.37
CA ASP A 64 4.68 12.82 13.41
C ASP A 64 5.84 11.91 13.00
N ARG A 65 7.02 12.15 13.56
CA ARG A 65 8.25 11.39 13.26
C ARG A 65 8.21 9.97 13.83
N HIS A 66 7.34 9.71 14.79
CA HIS A 66 7.23 8.43 15.49
C HIS A 66 5.99 7.63 15.07
N ASP A 67 5.27 8.10 14.04
CA ASP A 67 4.12 7.38 13.51
C ASP A 67 4.50 5.94 13.10
N PRO A 68 3.82 4.91 13.67
CA PRO A 68 4.18 3.52 13.45
C PRO A 68 3.91 3.06 12.01
N LYS A 69 2.99 3.67 11.27
CA LYS A 69 2.74 3.32 9.86
C LYS A 69 3.87 3.79 8.97
N ILE A 70 4.33 5.04 9.14
CA ILE A 70 5.50 5.56 8.41
C ILE A 70 6.75 4.72 8.75
N ALA A 71 6.96 4.40 10.03
CA ALA A 71 8.06 3.52 10.45
C ALA A 71 7.97 2.13 9.78
N GLY A 72 6.76 1.55 9.71
CA GLY A 72 6.48 0.29 9.02
C GLY A 72 6.80 0.33 7.52
N TYR A 73 6.41 1.40 6.83
CA TYR A 73 6.76 1.60 5.41
C TYR A 73 8.28 1.72 5.22
N ARG A 74 8.96 2.51 6.06
CA ARG A 74 10.43 2.65 5.98
C ARG A 74 11.13 1.29 6.12
N LYS A 75 10.72 0.49 7.10
CA LYS A 75 11.26 -0.85 7.31
C LYS A 75 11.00 -1.75 6.10
N SER A 76 9.76 -1.79 5.63
CA SER A 76 9.34 -2.70 4.57
C SER A 76 9.99 -2.37 3.23
N LEU A 77 10.02 -1.10 2.83
CA LEU A 77 10.62 -0.67 1.55
C LEU A 77 12.12 -0.98 1.51
N ARG A 78 12.85 -0.73 2.60
CA ARG A 78 14.28 -1.06 2.69
C ARG A 78 14.50 -2.57 2.62
N ALA A 79 13.71 -3.35 3.38
CA ALA A 79 13.83 -4.80 3.38
C ALA A 79 13.54 -5.40 2.00
N ILE A 80 12.51 -4.92 1.29
CA ILE A 80 12.16 -5.37 -0.06
C ILE A 80 13.28 -5.05 -1.04
N ALA A 81 13.84 -3.84 -1.03
CA ALA A 81 14.92 -3.46 -1.93
C ALA A 81 16.17 -4.35 -1.74
N LEU A 82 16.56 -4.59 -0.49
CA LEU A 82 17.69 -5.48 -0.16
C LEU A 82 17.41 -6.93 -0.58
N LYS A 83 16.21 -7.42 -0.29
CA LYS A 83 15.80 -8.77 -0.70
C LYS A 83 15.81 -8.93 -2.23
N MET A 84 15.27 -7.97 -2.98
CA MET A 84 15.27 -8.03 -4.44
C MET A 84 16.68 -7.99 -5.02
N ARG A 85 17.59 -7.25 -4.39
CA ARG A 85 19.02 -7.30 -4.73
C ARG A 85 19.61 -8.68 -4.50
N ASP A 86 19.38 -9.27 -3.34
CA ASP A 86 19.93 -10.58 -2.98
C ASP A 86 19.37 -11.69 -3.89
N GLU A 87 18.15 -11.52 -4.40
CA GLU A 87 17.53 -12.38 -5.41
C GLU A 87 17.96 -12.08 -6.86
N GLY A 88 18.84 -11.09 -7.08
CA GLY A 88 19.30 -10.69 -8.42
C GLY A 88 18.25 -9.97 -9.28
N LYS A 89 17.12 -9.55 -8.69
CA LYS A 89 16.02 -8.85 -9.37
C LYS A 89 16.17 -7.34 -9.38
N LEU A 90 17.13 -6.81 -8.63
CA LEU A 90 17.44 -5.38 -8.54
C LEU A 90 18.96 -5.21 -8.46
N SER A 91 19.53 -4.23 -9.15
CA SER A 91 20.97 -3.98 -9.06
C SER A 91 21.36 -3.46 -7.66
N ALA A 92 22.64 -3.60 -7.31
CA ALA A 92 23.15 -3.10 -6.04
C ALA A 92 23.02 -1.57 -5.94
N GLU A 93 23.21 -0.87 -7.07
CA GLU A 93 23.08 0.57 -7.20
C GLU A 93 21.64 1.03 -6.93
N TYR A 94 20.65 0.41 -7.59
CA TYR A 94 19.25 0.76 -7.37
C TYR A 94 18.76 0.40 -5.96
N ALA A 95 19.22 -0.71 -5.40
CA ALA A 95 18.91 -1.06 -4.02
C ALA A 95 19.45 0.00 -3.04
N ALA A 96 20.69 0.45 -3.23
CA ALA A 96 21.30 1.50 -2.43
C ALA A 96 20.58 2.85 -2.58
N GLU A 97 20.14 3.17 -3.80
CA GLU A 97 19.37 4.38 -4.08
C GLU A 97 18.02 4.38 -3.36
N ILE A 98 17.24 3.28 -3.46
CA ILE A 98 15.97 3.13 -2.74
C ILE A 98 16.19 3.25 -1.23
N VAL A 99 17.19 2.55 -0.69
CA VAL A 99 17.51 2.62 0.75
C VAL A 99 17.84 4.04 1.19
N THR A 100 18.57 4.79 0.35
CA THR A 100 18.92 6.19 0.61
C THR A 100 17.68 7.08 0.56
N ARG A 101 16.86 6.97 -0.49
CA ARG A 101 15.59 7.72 -0.62
C ARG A 101 14.67 7.47 0.57
N VAL A 102 14.49 6.21 0.98
CA VAL A 102 13.66 5.87 2.14
C VAL A 102 14.24 6.42 3.44
N ARG A 103 15.56 6.54 3.58
CA ARG A 103 16.20 7.13 4.76
C ARG A 103 16.01 8.64 4.81
N SER A 104 16.17 9.34 3.69
CA SER A 104 16.07 10.81 3.60
C SER A 104 14.66 11.32 3.34
N ALA A 105 13.67 10.44 3.16
CA ALA A 105 12.30 10.80 2.85
C ALA A 105 11.68 11.76 3.88
N GLU A 106 11.10 12.84 3.38
CA GLU A 106 10.38 13.86 4.13
C GLU A 106 8.90 13.51 4.27
N PHE A 107 8.14 14.30 5.05
CA PHE A 107 6.71 14.03 5.26
C PHE A 107 5.88 14.03 3.97
N VAL A 108 6.23 14.88 3.00
CA VAL A 108 5.53 14.93 1.71
C VAL A 108 5.65 13.62 0.92
N ASP A 109 6.77 12.90 1.06
CA ASP A 109 6.98 11.59 0.42
C ASP A 109 6.04 10.51 0.99
N TRP A 110 5.53 10.71 2.21
CA TRP A 110 4.59 9.80 2.86
C TRP A 110 3.13 10.16 2.62
N LYS A 111 2.84 11.17 1.78
CA LYS A 111 1.48 11.57 1.41
C LYS A 111 0.69 10.33 0.97
N PRO A 112 -0.51 10.08 1.53
CA PRO A 112 -1.26 8.89 1.20
C PRO A 112 -1.88 9.01 -0.19
N LEU A 113 -1.98 7.86 -0.86
CA LEU A 113 -2.65 7.68 -2.14
C LEU A 113 -3.65 6.54 -2.01
N MET A 114 -4.75 6.62 -2.76
CA MET A 114 -5.73 5.54 -2.86
C MET A 114 -5.72 4.97 -4.27
N TYR A 115 -5.50 3.67 -4.39
CA TYR A 115 -5.63 2.95 -5.65
C TYR A 115 -7.06 2.43 -5.82
N VAL A 116 -7.59 2.63 -7.01
CA VAL A 116 -8.89 2.18 -7.46
C VAL A 116 -8.68 1.18 -8.59
N ILE A 117 -8.90 -0.10 -8.29
CA ILE A 117 -8.45 -1.22 -9.14
C ILE A 117 -9.69 -1.94 -9.69
N PRO A 118 -9.92 -1.92 -11.02
CA PRO A 118 -10.99 -2.70 -11.64
C PRO A 118 -10.70 -4.20 -11.50
N TYR A 119 -11.54 -4.91 -10.74
CA TYR A 119 -11.34 -6.34 -10.47
C TYR A 119 -11.28 -7.18 -11.75
N SER A 120 -12.11 -6.85 -12.74
CA SER A 120 -12.16 -7.56 -14.04
C SER A 120 -10.82 -7.57 -14.79
N VAL A 121 -9.99 -6.55 -14.59
CA VAL A 121 -8.67 -6.42 -15.24
C VAL A 121 -7.61 -7.31 -14.56
N VAL A 122 -7.74 -7.49 -13.24
CA VAL A 122 -6.70 -8.12 -12.42
C VAL A 122 -7.08 -9.50 -11.87
N ALA A 123 -8.34 -9.93 -12.06
CA ALA A 123 -8.92 -11.13 -11.43
C ALA A 123 -8.02 -12.38 -11.48
N PRO A 124 -7.34 -12.73 -12.59
CA PRO A 124 -6.49 -13.92 -12.65
C PRO A 124 -5.25 -13.87 -11.73
N ARG A 125 -4.84 -12.68 -11.30
CA ARG A 125 -3.64 -12.43 -10.48
C ARG A 125 -3.97 -12.05 -9.04
N VAL A 126 -5.24 -11.89 -8.71
CA VAL A 126 -5.68 -11.63 -7.34
C VAL A 126 -5.49 -12.89 -6.50
N GLN A 127 -4.68 -12.77 -5.45
CA GLN A 127 -4.35 -13.86 -4.55
C GLN A 127 -5.00 -13.61 -3.21
N LEU A 128 -5.73 -14.60 -2.70
CA LEU A 128 -6.21 -14.58 -1.32
C LEU A 128 -5.02 -14.77 -0.38
N VAL A 129 -4.83 -13.85 0.56
CA VAL A 129 -3.80 -13.96 1.60
C VAL A 129 -4.11 -15.17 2.48
N ARG A 130 -3.09 -15.92 2.91
CA ARG A 130 -3.29 -17.08 3.80
C ARG A 130 -3.77 -16.58 5.16
N LEU A 131 -4.71 -17.29 5.80
CA LEU A 131 -5.31 -16.85 7.07
C LEU A 131 -4.28 -16.44 8.13
N ARG A 132 -3.21 -17.22 8.29
CA ARG A 132 -2.12 -16.93 9.25
C ARG A 132 -1.37 -15.61 9.01
N ASP A 133 -1.44 -15.09 7.79
CA ASP A 133 -0.74 -13.90 7.33
C ASP A 133 -1.70 -12.69 7.26
N ARG A 134 -2.99 -12.86 7.59
CA ARG A 134 -4.01 -11.79 7.59
C ARG A 134 -4.05 -11.04 8.91
N ALA A 135 -4.57 -9.82 8.90
CA ALA A 135 -4.86 -9.08 10.12
C ALA A 135 -6.14 -9.55 10.85
N SER A 136 -7.01 -10.32 10.18
CA SER A 136 -8.26 -10.85 10.73
C SER A 136 -8.79 -12.06 9.94
N ASP A 137 -9.96 -12.58 10.32
CA ASP A 137 -10.66 -13.64 9.57
C ASP A 137 -11.27 -13.15 8.24
N GLU A 138 -11.41 -11.83 8.07
CA GLU A 138 -11.87 -11.26 6.80
C GLU A 138 -10.87 -11.54 5.67
N PRO A 139 -11.34 -11.68 4.42
CA PRO A 139 -10.46 -11.90 3.30
C PRO A 139 -9.62 -10.64 3.02
N GLU A 140 -8.32 -10.86 2.87
CA GLU A 140 -7.36 -9.88 2.38
C GLU A 140 -6.78 -10.40 1.07
N TYR A 141 -6.53 -9.49 0.12
CA TYR A 141 -6.09 -9.85 -1.21
C TYR A 141 -4.77 -9.18 -1.56
N VAL A 142 -3.97 -9.85 -2.38
CA VAL A 142 -2.74 -9.33 -2.95
C VAL A 142 -2.78 -9.40 -4.46
N ILE A 143 -2.26 -8.37 -5.09
CA ILE A 143 -1.89 -8.37 -6.51
C ILE A 143 -0.36 -8.19 -6.55
N PRO A 144 0.42 -9.24 -6.86
CA PRO A 144 1.88 -9.17 -6.73
C PRO A 144 2.56 -8.21 -7.72
N ASP A 145 1.94 -8.00 -8.88
CA ASP A 145 2.51 -7.38 -10.07
C ASP A 145 1.52 -6.38 -10.71
N LEU A 146 0.80 -5.59 -9.90
CA LEU A 146 -0.16 -4.61 -10.40
C LEU A 146 0.55 -3.55 -11.25
N LYS A 147 0.15 -3.39 -12.51
CA LYS A 147 0.77 -2.42 -13.44
C LYS A 147 0.10 -1.06 -13.35
N ARG A 148 0.80 -0.01 -13.75
CA ARG A 148 0.33 1.38 -13.62
C ARG A 148 -1.01 1.61 -14.31
N GLU A 149 -1.19 1.06 -15.50
CA GLU A 149 -2.38 1.18 -16.34
C GLU A 149 -3.60 0.41 -15.79
N GLU A 150 -3.42 -0.44 -14.78
CA GLU A 150 -4.47 -1.30 -14.23
C GLU A 150 -5.20 -0.68 -13.04
N PHE A 151 -4.84 0.55 -12.65
CA PHE A 151 -5.50 1.27 -11.56
C PHE A 151 -5.50 2.79 -11.75
N HIS A 152 -6.48 3.42 -11.13
CA HIS A 152 -6.50 4.87 -10.97
C HIS A 152 -5.99 5.25 -9.58
N ILE A 153 -5.37 6.41 -9.48
CA ILE A 153 -4.99 7.01 -8.20
C ILE A 153 -5.99 8.12 -7.92
N ILE A 154 -6.57 8.10 -6.72
CA ILE A 154 -7.37 9.20 -6.20
C ILE A 154 -6.76 9.72 -4.91
N GLU A 155 -6.95 11.00 -4.66
CA GLU A 155 -6.70 11.62 -3.37
C GLU A 155 -8.04 11.86 -2.70
N LEU A 156 -8.18 11.41 -1.47
CA LEU A 156 -9.37 11.72 -0.68
C LEU A 156 -9.23 13.16 -0.17
N MET A 157 -10.21 14.00 -0.49
CA MET A 157 -10.28 15.33 0.09
C MET A 157 -10.43 15.19 1.61
N PRO A 158 -9.70 15.96 2.41
CA PRO A 158 -9.97 16.02 3.84
C PRO A 158 -11.39 16.56 4.02
N CYS A 159 -12.25 15.80 4.70
CA CYS A 159 -13.47 16.36 5.26
C CYS A 159 -13.03 17.51 6.21
N LEU A 160 -13.57 18.71 5.96
CA LEU A 160 -13.38 19.90 6.79
C LEU A 160 -13.92 19.67 8.20
#